data_AF-A0A7S3IQX7-F1
#
_entry.id   AF-A0A7S3IQX7-F1
#
_cell.length_a   1.000
_cell.length_b   1.000
_cell.length_c   1.000
_cell.angle_alpha   90.00
_cell.angle_beta   90.00
_cell.angle_gamma   90.00
#
_symmetry.space_group_name_H-M   'P 1'
#
loop_
_entity.id
_entity.type
_entity.pdbx_description
1 polymer ?
#
loop_
_entity_poly.entity_id
_entity_poly.type
_entity_poly.pdbx_seq_one_letter_code
_entity_poly.pdbx_strand_id
1 'polypeptide(L)'
;MHQSLSELLEKGAMDCFEDINEISHFSAREKKLEDQVQAMKDEWKNIRFELVPSKDGTTCLLHKPEPIWDLLDEHILRTLAISISPYVKFLQSEVNYWKFYLVRIQ
;
A
#
# COMPACT_ATOMS: atom_id res chain seq x y z
N MET A 1 1.65 44.56 -20.55
CA MET A 1 0.67 43.68 -21.22
C MET A 1 0.36 42.53 -20.27
N HIS A 2 -0.67 42.68 -19.45
CA HIS A 2 -1.21 41.55 -18.69
C HIS A 2 -2.01 40.72 -19.68
N GLN A 3 -1.56 39.49 -19.97
CA GLN A 3 -2.40 38.56 -20.72
C GLN A 3 -3.67 38.36 -19.90
N SER A 4 -4.81 38.66 -20.49
CA SER A 4 -6.10 38.47 -19.82
C SER A 4 -6.38 36.98 -19.69
N LEU A 5 -7.13 36.57 -18.67
CA LEU A 5 -7.50 35.15 -18.45
C LEU A 5 -8.11 34.53 -19.72
N SER A 6 -8.81 35.35 -20.51
CA SER A 6 -9.39 35.03 -21.80
C SER A 6 -8.35 34.61 -22.84
N GLU A 7 -7.20 35.29 -22.92
CA GLU A 7 -6.11 34.96 -23.86
C GLU A 7 -5.33 33.70 -23.46
N LEU A 8 -5.32 33.36 -22.17
CA LEU A 8 -4.76 32.10 -21.67
C LEU A 8 -5.67 30.91 -22.00
N LEU A 9 -6.98 31.08 -21.84
CA LEU A 9 -7.99 30.10 -22.25
C LEU A 9 -7.98 29.85 -23.76
N GLU A 10 -7.78 30.88 -24.58
CA GLU A 10 -7.71 30.78 -26.05
C GLU A 10 -6.44 30.09 -26.58
N LYS A 11 -5.36 30.04 -25.78
CA LYS A 11 -4.05 29.45 -26.17
C LYS A 11 -3.90 27.96 -25.82
N GLY A 12 -4.98 27.26 -25.50
CA GLY A 12 -4.96 25.83 -25.17
C GLY A 12 -4.78 25.54 -23.67
N ALA A 13 -5.02 26.52 -22.79
CA ALA A 13 -5.08 26.23 -21.35
C ALA A 13 -6.24 25.29 -20.97
N MET A 14 -7.32 25.26 -21.77
CA MET A 14 -8.35 24.21 -21.65
C MET A 14 -7.82 22.83 -22.05
N ASP A 15 -6.96 22.74 -23.07
CA ASP A 15 -6.38 21.47 -23.53
C ASP A 15 -5.48 20.88 -22.44
N CYS A 16 -4.66 21.71 -21.80
CA CYS A 16 -3.83 21.28 -20.66
C CYS A 16 -4.64 21.01 -19.39
N PHE A 17 -5.85 21.56 -19.25
CA PHE A 17 -6.66 21.40 -18.04
C PHE A 17 -7.17 19.97 -17.88
N GLU A 18 -7.61 19.33 -18.98
CA GLU A 18 -8.02 17.93 -18.96
C GLU A 18 -6.84 17.02 -18.61
N ASP A 19 -5.67 17.22 -19.23
CA ASP A 19 -4.44 16.47 -18.93
C ASP A 19 -4.02 16.60 -17.46
N ILE A 20 -4.02 17.84 -16.92
CA ILE A 20 -3.68 18.08 -15.51
C ILE A 20 -4.69 17.41 -14.59
N ASN A 21 -5.98 17.44 -14.93
CA ASN A 21 -7.02 16.80 -14.14
C ASN A 21 -6.88 15.27 -14.15
N GLU A 22 -6.57 14.67 -15.30
CA GLU A 22 -6.30 13.23 -15.42
C GLU A 22 -5.07 12.81 -14.59
N ILE A 23 -3.96 13.55 -14.68
CA ILE A 23 -2.75 13.29 -13.89
C ILE A 23 -3.04 13.44 -12.40
N SER A 24 -3.80 14.47 -12.01
CA SER A 24 -4.21 14.69 -10.61
C SER A 24 -5.05 13.52 -10.09
N HIS A 25 -6.01 13.04 -10.88
CA HIS A 25 -6.81 11.86 -10.53
C HIS A 25 -5.97 10.59 -10.43
N PHE A 26 -5.01 10.41 -11.33
CA PHE A 26 -4.08 9.28 -11.29
C PHE A 26 -3.24 9.32 -10.01
N SER A 27 -2.61 10.46 -9.73
CA SER A 27 -1.78 10.68 -8.54
C SER A 27 -2.56 10.46 -7.24
N ALA A 28 -3.82 10.92 -7.17
CA ALA A 28 -4.67 10.70 -6.00
C ALA A 28 -4.95 9.21 -5.76
N ARG A 29 -5.12 8.42 -6.84
CA ARG A 29 -5.31 6.96 -6.72
C ARG A 29 -4.02 6.25 -6.34
N GLU A 30 -2.87 6.66 -6.89
CA GLU A 30 -1.56 6.13 -6.50
C GLU A 30 -1.29 6.36 -5.01
N LYS A 31 -1.49 7.59 -4.52
CA LYS A 31 -1.30 7.93 -3.11
C LYS A 31 -2.17 7.08 -2.19
N LYS A 32 -3.41 6.82 -2.58
CA LYS A 32 -4.30 5.95 -1.80
C LYS A 32 -3.76 4.52 -1.68
N LEU A 33 -3.12 3.99 -2.73
CA LEU A 33 -2.47 2.67 -2.66
C LEU A 33 -1.23 2.70 -1.77
N GLU A 34 -0.43 3.76 -1.87
CA GLU A 34 0.73 3.99 -1.00
C GLU A 34 0.31 4.00 0.48
N ASP A 35 -0.71 4.79 0.82
CA ASP A 35 -1.25 4.88 2.18
C ASP A 35 -1.73 3.51 2.68
N GLN A 36 -2.35 2.70 1.82
CA GLN A 36 -2.78 1.34 2.17
C GLN A 36 -1.60 0.40 2.46
N VAL A 37 -0.55 0.43 1.63
CA VAL A 37 0.66 -0.38 1.84
C VAL A 37 1.38 0.06 3.10
N GLN A 38 1.48 1.36 3.33
CA GLN A 38 2.14 1.93 4.50
C GLN A 38 1.39 1.56 5.79
N ALA A 39 0.06 1.66 5.80
CA ALA A 39 -0.77 1.25 6.92
C ALA A 39 -0.56 -0.24 7.27
N MET A 40 -0.53 -1.12 6.25
CA MET A 40 -0.21 -2.54 6.47
C MET A 40 1.18 -2.68 7.12
N LYS A 41 2.22 -2.05 6.57
CA LYS A 41 3.58 -2.12 7.13
C LYS A 41 3.64 -1.67 8.59
N ASP A 42 2.93 -0.61 8.94
CA ASP A 42 2.92 -0.08 10.31
C ASP A 42 2.16 -1.00 11.27
N GLU A 43 1.13 -1.71 10.81
CA GLU A 43 0.48 -2.76 11.60
C GLU A 43 1.45 -3.91 11.89
N TRP A 44 2.20 -4.39 10.89
CA TRP A 44 3.20 -5.44 11.06
C TRP A 44 4.35 -5.08 12.00
N LYS A 45 4.73 -3.79 12.10
CA LYS A 45 5.73 -3.33 13.08
C LYS A 45 5.27 -3.49 14.53
N ASN A 46 3.96 -3.46 14.76
CA ASN A 46 3.37 -3.47 16.11
C ASN A 46 2.93 -4.88 16.56
N ILE A 47 3.00 -5.88 15.69
CA ILE A 47 2.67 -7.27 16.04
C ILE A 47 3.67 -7.80 17.07
N ARG A 48 3.15 -8.35 18.17
CA ARG A 48 3.94 -8.98 19.23
C ARG A 48 3.52 -10.43 19.36
N PHE A 49 4.50 -11.32 19.27
CA PHE A 49 4.29 -12.73 19.52
C PHE A 49 4.40 -13.02 21.01
N GLU A 50 3.35 -13.61 21.59
CA GLU A 50 3.39 -14.08 22.96
C GLU A 50 4.01 -15.48 22.99
N LEU A 51 5.09 -15.63 23.75
CA LEU A 51 5.77 -16.90 23.96
C LEU A 51 5.48 -17.38 25.37
N VAL A 52 4.93 -18.59 25.48
CA VAL A 52 4.66 -19.23 26.77
C VAL A 52 5.68 -20.34 27.00
N PRO A 53 6.32 -20.40 28.18
CA PRO A 53 7.26 -21.47 28.50
C PRO A 53 6.56 -22.83 28.47
N SER A 54 7.18 -23.81 27.82
CA SER A 54 6.74 -25.20 27.90
C SER A 54 6.93 -25.74 29.33
N LYS A 55 6.13 -26.74 29.71
CA LYS A 55 6.14 -27.37 31.04
C LYS A 55 7.51 -27.94 31.43
N ASP A 56 8.31 -28.29 30.43
CA ASP A 56 9.64 -28.86 30.61
C ASP A 56 10.76 -27.80 30.64
N GLY A 57 10.42 -26.51 30.54
CA GLY A 57 11.33 -25.37 30.68
C GLY A 57 12.38 -25.20 29.57
N THR A 58 12.46 -26.14 28.62
CA THR A 58 13.48 -26.19 27.56
C THR A 58 13.05 -25.56 26.24
N THR A 59 11.75 -25.30 26.07
CA THR A 59 11.19 -24.72 24.84
C THR A 59 10.13 -23.66 25.15
N CYS A 60 10.03 -22.64 24.30
CA CYS A 60 8.95 -21.65 24.35
C CYS A 60 7.97 -21.95 23.21
N LEU A 61 6.68 -22.00 23.54
CA LEU A 61 5.61 -22.21 22.57
C LEU A 61 4.96 -20.87 22.20
N LEU A 62 4.59 -20.72 20.93
CA LEU A 62 3.82 -19.58 20.46
C LEU A 62 2.40 -19.68 20.99
N HIS A 63 1.96 -18.68 21.75
CA HIS A 63 0.63 -18.65 22.35
C HIS A 63 -0.34 -17.92 21.42
N LYS A 64 -1.41 -18.63 21.03
CA LYS A 64 -2.53 -18.12 20.24
C LYS A 64 -2.12 -17.31 18.99
N PRO A 65 -1.44 -17.93 18.01
CA PRO A 65 -1.04 -17.22 16.82
C PRO A 65 -2.16 -17.02 15.79
N GLU A 66 -3.35 -17.59 16.01
CA GLU A 66 -4.47 -17.58 15.06
C GLU A 66 -4.84 -16.18 14.55
N PRO A 67 -4.95 -15.14 15.40
CA PRO A 67 -5.26 -13.78 14.91
C PRO A 67 -4.16 -13.19 14.02
N ILE A 68 -2.90 -13.59 14.23
CA ILE A 68 -1.76 -13.11 13.42
C ILE A 68 -1.77 -13.84 12.07
N TRP A 69 -2.14 -15.12 12.05
CA TRP A 69 -2.34 -15.88 10.82
C TRP A 69 -3.48 -15.33 9.96
N ASP A 70 -4.63 -15.04 10.57
CA ASP A 70 -5.77 -14.44 9.87
C ASP A 70 -5.40 -13.08 9.25
N LEU A 71 -4.65 -12.25 10.00
CA LEU A 71 -4.13 -10.97 9.52
C LEU A 71 -3.12 -11.15 8.37
N LEU A 72 -2.27 -12.20 8.44
CA LEU A 72 -1.33 -12.54 7.38
C LEU A 72 -2.03 -12.84 6.07
N ASP A 73 -3.01 -13.75 6.10
CA ASP A 73 -3.76 -14.16 4.91
C ASP A 73 -4.53 -12.97 4.32
N GLU A 74 -5.15 -12.15 5.16
CA GLU A 74 -5.82 -10.94 4.71
C GLU A 74 -4.85 -9.97 4.02
N HIS A 75 -3.69 -9.70 4.62
CA HIS A 75 -2.71 -8.77 4.06
C HIS A 75 -2.04 -9.30 2.80
N ILE A 76 -1.89 -10.61 2.64
CA ILE A 76 -1.47 -11.22 1.38
C ILE A 76 -2.51 -10.94 0.28
N LEU A 77 -3.80 -11.16 0.54
CA LEU A 77 -4.87 -10.91 -0.43
C LEU A 77 -4.98 -9.42 -0.79
N ARG A 78 -4.90 -8.51 0.18
CA ARG A 78 -4.89 -7.07 -0.09
C ARG A 78 -3.69 -6.66 -0.95
N THR A 79 -2.49 -7.16 -0.65
CA THR A 79 -1.27 -6.86 -1.43
C THR A 79 -1.38 -7.39 -2.87
N LEU A 80 -2.01 -8.56 -3.07
CA LEU A 80 -2.31 -9.09 -4.40
C LEU A 80 -3.27 -8.18 -5.17
N ALA A 81 -4.34 -7.68 -4.53
CA ALA A 81 -5.28 -6.75 -5.15
C ALA A 81 -4.59 -5.43 -5.57
N ILE A 82 -3.72 -4.89 -4.71
CA ILE A 82 -2.91 -3.69 -5.02
C ILE A 82 -1.98 -3.97 -6.21
N SER A 83 -1.37 -5.16 -6.27
CA SER A 83 -0.46 -5.55 -7.36
C SER A 83 -1.14 -5.62 -8.74
N ILE A 84 -2.44 -5.88 -8.78
CA ILE A 84 -3.23 -5.97 -10.02
C ILE A 84 -3.75 -4.59 -10.46
N SER A 85 -3.69 -3.59 -9.58
CA SER A 85 -4.16 -2.23 -9.87
C SER A 85 -3.31 -1.55 -10.95
N PRO A 86 -3.92 -0.87 -11.95
CA PRO A 86 -3.19 -0.13 -12.98
C PRO A 86 -2.38 1.06 -12.42
N TYR A 87 -2.73 1.52 -11.20
CA TYR A 87 -2.05 2.61 -10.50
C TYR A 87 -0.83 2.13 -9.69
N VAL A 88 -0.46 0.84 -9.74
CA VAL A 88 0.67 0.31 -8.96
C VAL A 88 2.03 0.59 -9.61
N LYS A 89 2.07 1.12 -10.83
CA LYS A 89 3.28 1.14 -11.67
C LYS A 89 4.49 1.78 -10.99
N PHE A 90 4.31 2.88 -10.27
CA PHE A 90 5.37 3.53 -9.50
C PHE A 90 5.75 2.76 -8.21
N LEU A 91 4.78 2.10 -7.59
CA LEU A 91 4.93 1.34 -6.34
C LEU A 91 5.24 -0.15 -6.56
N GLN A 92 5.40 -0.59 -7.81
CA GLN A 92 5.41 -2.01 -8.17
C GLN A 92 6.57 -2.77 -7.51
N SER A 93 7.75 -2.15 -7.43
CA SER A 93 8.93 -2.73 -6.77
C SER A 93 8.69 -2.93 -5.28
N GLU A 94 8.10 -1.94 -4.62
CA GLU A 94 7.81 -1.95 -3.20
C GLU A 94 6.70 -2.95 -2.83
N VAL A 95 5.62 -2.97 -3.60
CA VAL A 95 4.51 -3.91 -3.43
C VAL A 95 4.97 -5.34 -3.67
N ASN A 96 5.83 -5.58 -4.67
CA ASN A 96 6.41 -6.90 -4.91
C ASN A 96 7.31 -7.33 -3.75
N TYR A 97 8.20 -6.46 -3.27
CA TYR A 97 9.03 -6.74 -2.11
C TYR A 97 8.17 -7.07 -0.89
N TRP A 98 7.12 -6.28 -0.65
CA TRP A 98 6.20 -6.48 0.45
C TRP A 98 5.45 -7.80 0.36
N LYS A 99 4.97 -8.15 -0.83
CA LYS A 99 4.37 -9.46 -1.12
C LYS A 99 5.33 -10.60 -0.81
N PHE A 100 6.58 -10.53 -1.27
CA PHE A 100 7.58 -11.56 -0.96
C PHE A 100 7.87 -11.66 0.53
N TYR A 101 7.90 -10.53 1.24
CA TYR A 101 8.09 -10.50 2.68
C TYR A 101 6.97 -11.21 3.43
N LEU A 102 5.70 -10.93 3.10
CA LEU A 102 4.54 -11.57 3.72
C LEU A 102 4.50 -13.08 3.43
N VAL A 103 4.75 -13.49 2.18
CA VAL A 103 4.79 -14.92 1.80
C VAL A 103 5.91 -15.67 2.52
N ARG A 104 7.00 -15.01 2.91
CA ARG A 104 8.08 -15.64 3.68
C ARG A 104 7.74 -15.85 5.16
N ILE A 105 6.78 -15.09 5.69
CA ILE A 105 6.28 -15.27 7.07
C ILE A 105 5.35 -16.49 7.16
N GLN A 106 4.71 -16.84 6.04
CA GLN A 106 3.90 -18.04 5.88
C GLN A 106 4.75 -19.32 5.90
#